data_AF-A0A3E0PWL3-F1
#
_entry.id   AF-A0A3E0PWL3-F1
#
_cell.length_a   1.000
_cell.length_b   1.000
_cell.length_c   1.000
_cell.angle_alpha   90.00
_cell.angle_beta   90.00
_cell.angle_gamma   90.00
#
_symmetry.space_group_name_H-M   'P 1'
#
loop_
_entity.id
_entity.type
_entity.pdbx_description
1 polymer ?
#
loop_
_entity_poly.entity_id
_entity_poly.type
_entity_poly.pdbx_seq_one_letter_code
_entity_poly.pdbx_strand_id
1 'polypeptide(L)'
;MTERGRCGQSRSPEAKSAAVMDIHEFSCPSCAARLRVRDRSYAGRTVNCPDCTKPILVKASVDGTLHGVAVVEKSSPGKAGEPAASAKKPDASVTSKRSPPTAATNIPARPKRRVGSPAAIGWIVAALVFGAALFVVFRGTGVDSPAGGEGDERSVDSGFESDGVKPQRPAVVDPREGELIEARLAEVGRSIADYREQFGQFPGAPSENPALPRGERFGWIAALVAESDPDGAQPLWDRGWSDPLNDRFVRQRIDMLLNPSTGQLVGGAGYPATNFAGVAGVGADAASLPVDHPRAGIFGWNRTARAEDVTDGLSSTMMVAGVQTDVASWASGGRGTIRPFVEEPYINGPDGFGTGQGDGMFVLMADGSVRFLSEDIDPLLMRRMAAMADGFPLDAAVPGEPGEKSEEPVPVADAMPAEDEVQVAADEEEADDRPIEVEMAPDEPLFDVDAALRQRIVEFQQESPVPAAALLLQVEEMAGVPIDAGRVFEAGQADLLEQPVSVSLVDTTVQGILVAVLDQAGLGYVTGPGGILLTVEDESESP
;
A
#
# COMPACT_ATOMS: atom_id res chain seq x y z
N MET A 1 35.76 22.87 71.71
CA MET A 1 36.84 23.01 70.71
C MET A 1 37.05 21.62 70.11
N THR A 2 36.72 21.30 68.87
CA THR A 2 36.49 22.15 67.70
C THR A 2 35.67 21.34 66.70
N GLU A 3 34.60 21.94 66.20
CA GLU A 3 33.83 21.48 65.04
C GLU A 3 34.68 21.49 63.77
N ARG A 4 34.38 20.55 62.86
CA ARG A 4 34.50 20.57 61.38
C ARG A 4 34.12 19.16 60.93
N GLY A 5 32.98 18.89 60.30
CA GLY A 5 32.41 19.62 59.17
C GLY A 5 32.66 18.79 57.92
N ARG A 6 31.74 17.88 57.56
CA ARG A 6 31.60 17.40 56.18
C ARG A 6 30.16 16.94 55.93
N CYS A 7 29.39 17.81 55.27
CA CYS A 7 28.14 17.50 54.62
C CYS A 7 28.34 16.35 53.62
N GLY A 8 27.71 15.21 53.88
CA GLY A 8 27.38 14.23 52.84
C GLY A 8 26.05 14.66 52.22
N GLN A 9 26.10 15.24 51.03
CA GLN A 9 24.90 15.49 50.22
C GLN A 9 24.25 14.15 49.88
N SER A 10 23.10 13.89 50.49
CA SER A 10 22.13 12.91 50.00
C SER A 10 21.66 13.36 48.63
N ARG A 11 22.22 12.79 47.55
CA ARG A 11 21.56 12.82 46.24
C ARG A 11 20.39 11.84 46.32
N SER A 12 19.19 12.39 46.55
CA SER A 12 17.96 11.70 46.17
C SER A 12 18.05 11.35 44.68
N PRO A 13 17.59 10.18 44.25
CA PRO A 13 17.33 9.98 42.84
C PRO A 13 16.19 10.93 42.47
N GLU A 14 16.48 11.91 41.61
CA GLU A 14 15.43 12.63 40.89
C GLU A 14 14.61 11.58 40.15
N ALA A 15 13.43 11.28 40.69
CA ALA A 15 12.37 10.66 39.94
C ALA A 15 12.10 11.57 38.73
N LYS A 16 12.62 11.18 37.56
CA LYS A 16 12.08 11.66 36.29
C LYS A 16 10.62 11.26 36.28
N SER A 17 9.77 12.22 36.66
CA SER A 17 8.34 12.16 36.45
C SER A 17 8.12 11.79 35.00
N ALA A 18 7.64 10.57 34.75
CA ALA A 18 7.13 10.19 33.45
C ALA A 18 6.08 11.24 33.09
N ALA A 19 6.34 12.01 32.04
CA ALA A 19 5.35 12.91 31.49
C ALA A 19 4.19 12.03 31.03
N VAL A 20 3.09 12.08 31.77
CA VAL A 20 1.81 11.54 31.31
C VAL A 20 1.52 12.24 29.98
N MET A 21 1.56 11.49 28.88
CA MET A 21 1.29 12.04 27.55
C MET A 21 -0.21 12.33 27.48
N ASP A 22 -0.57 13.61 27.60
CA ASP A 22 -1.96 14.06 27.48
C ASP A 22 -2.42 13.92 26.02
N ILE A 23 -3.11 12.82 25.72
CA ILE A 23 -3.78 12.62 24.42
C ILE A 23 -5.09 13.40 24.45
N HIS A 24 -5.23 14.37 23.53
CA HIS A 24 -6.45 15.14 23.39
C HIS A 24 -7.29 14.61 22.22
N GLU A 25 -8.53 14.23 22.51
CA GLU A 25 -9.49 13.75 21.51
C GLU A 25 -10.51 14.84 21.13
N PHE A 26 -10.82 14.95 19.84
CA PHE A 26 -11.90 15.81 19.35
C PHE A 26 -12.48 15.30 18.02
N SER A 27 -13.74 15.61 17.75
CA SER A 27 -14.40 15.18 16.51
C SER A 27 -14.18 16.15 15.35
N CYS A 28 -14.03 15.61 14.15
CA CYS A 28 -14.05 16.37 12.91
C CYS A 28 -15.44 17.00 12.68
N PRO A 29 -15.55 18.32 12.44
CA PRO A 29 -16.83 18.97 12.19
C PRO A 29 -17.46 18.63 10.82
N SER A 30 -16.71 17.98 9.92
CA SER A 30 -17.19 17.66 8.57
C SER A 30 -17.64 16.20 8.36
N CYS A 31 -16.99 15.24 9.01
CA CYS A 31 -17.30 13.81 8.88
C CYS A 31 -17.55 13.09 10.22
N ALA A 32 -17.49 13.82 11.34
CA ALA A 32 -17.65 13.29 12.70
C ALA A 32 -16.57 12.27 13.16
N ALA A 33 -15.52 12.02 12.37
CA ALA A 33 -14.42 11.15 12.75
C ALA A 33 -13.72 11.62 14.04
N ARG A 34 -13.30 10.67 14.89
CA ARG A 34 -12.63 10.96 16.17
C ARG A 34 -11.12 11.14 15.93
N LEU A 35 -10.63 12.35 16.13
CA LEU A 35 -9.22 12.72 15.95
C LEU A 35 -8.50 12.75 17.29
N ARG A 36 -7.25 12.29 17.31
CA ARG A 36 -6.37 12.27 18.49
C ARG A 36 -5.11 13.07 18.20
N VAL A 37 -4.80 14.07 19.03
CA VAL A 37 -3.54 14.83 18.93
C VAL A 37 -2.72 14.67 20.21
N ARG A 38 -1.40 14.59 20.02
CA ARG A 38 -0.43 14.26 21.08
C ARG A 38 -0.15 15.42 22.03
N ASP A 39 -0.47 16.65 21.64
CA ASP A 39 -0.24 17.83 22.47
C ASP A 39 -1.19 19.00 22.13
N ARG A 40 -1.17 20.04 22.98
CA ARG A 40 -1.93 21.28 22.76
C ARG A 40 -1.30 22.23 21.73
N SER A 41 -0.12 21.91 21.18
CA SER A 41 0.60 22.77 20.21
C SER A 41 -0.13 22.86 18.85
N TYR A 42 -1.09 21.96 18.63
CA TYR A 42 -2.00 22.00 17.49
C TYR A 42 -3.09 23.07 17.61
N ALA A 43 -3.31 23.65 18.80
CA ALA A 43 -4.25 24.76 18.96
C ALA A 43 -3.83 25.96 18.07
N GLY A 44 -4.77 26.43 17.25
CA GLY A 44 -4.57 27.49 16.27
C GLY A 44 -4.04 27.02 14.92
N ARG A 45 -3.76 25.72 14.72
CA ARG A 45 -3.31 25.17 13.44
C ARG A 45 -4.46 24.61 12.62
N THR A 46 -4.36 24.75 11.30
CA THR A 46 -5.23 24.05 10.35
C THR A 46 -4.60 22.69 10.05
N VAL A 47 -5.36 21.61 10.26
CA VAL A 47 -4.97 20.24 9.93
C VAL A 47 -6.04 19.64 9.01
N ASN A 48 -5.62 18.83 8.05
CA ASN A 48 -6.56 18.11 7.21
C ASN A 48 -7.04 16.86 7.94
N CYS A 49 -8.34 16.59 7.88
CA CYS A 49 -8.89 15.34 8.41
C CYS A 49 -8.30 14.15 7.64
N PRO A 50 -7.75 13.11 8.30
CA PRO A 50 -7.27 11.92 7.62
C PRO A 50 -8.40 11.14 6.93
N ASP A 51 -9.63 11.24 7.43
CA ASP A 51 -10.77 10.49 6.88
C ASP A 51 -11.47 11.21 5.73
N CYS A 52 -11.62 12.54 5.79
CA CYS A 52 -12.39 13.30 4.81
C CYS A 52 -11.64 14.45 4.13
N THR A 53 -10.34 14.59 4.41
CA THR A 53 -9.40 15.55 3.79
C THR A 53 -9.73 17.04 3.91
N LYS A 54 -10.89 17.40 4.46
CA LYS A 54 -11.32 18.79 4.65
C LYS A 54 -10.46 19.50 5.73
N PRO A 55 -10.12 20.78 5.53
CA PRO A 55 -9.34 21.55 6.49
C PRO A 55 -10.13 21.84 7.77
N ILE A 56 -9.52 21.52 8.91
CA ILE A 56 -10.06 21.75 10.25
C ILE A 56 -9.12 22.68 11.01
N LEU A 57 -9.64 23.78 11.52
CA LEU A 57 -8.91 24.63 12.46
C LEU A 57 -9.11 24.08 13.87
N VAL A 58 -8.03 23.64 14.51
CA VAL A 58 -8.07 23.16 15.91
C VAL A 58 -8.09 24.38 16.83
N LYS A 59 -9.10 24.51 17.69
CA LYS A 59 -9.19 25.58 18.70
C LYS A 59 -9.16 25.00 20.11
N ALA A 60 -8.52 25.71 21.04
CA ALA A 60 -8.63 25.42 22.46
C ALA A 60 -9.82 26.17 23.06
N SER A 61 -10.65 25.48 23.83
CA SER A 61 -11.70 26.07 24.65
C SER A 61 -11.11 26.75 25.90
N VAL A 62 -11.92 27.57 26.57
CA VAL A 62 -11.54 28.25 27.83
C VAL A 62 -11.14 27.23 28.91
N ASP A 63 -11.75 26.05 28.87
CA ASP A 63 -11.47 24.93 29.79
C ASP A 63 -10.28 24.06 29.36
N GLY A 64 -9.59 24.41 28.26
CA GLY A 64 -8.38 23.73 27.78
C GLY A 64 -8.62 22.48 26.92
N THR A 65 -9.87 22.15 26.57
CA THR A 65 -10.22 21.09 25.60
C THR A 65 -10.06 21.57 24.16
N LEU A 66 -9.49 20.72 23.30
CA LEU A 66 -9.37 21.02 21.87
C LEU A 66 -10.67 20.65 21.14
N HIS A 67 -11.05 21.44 20.15
CA HIS A 67 -12.16 21.14 19.26
C HIS A 67 -11.88 21.61 17.83
N GLY A 68 -12.36 20.85 16.86
CA GLY A 68 -12.21 21.17 15.44
C GLY A 68 -13.30 22.14 14.99
N VAL A 69 -12.92 23.21 14.31
CA VAL A 69 -13.84 24.14 13.65
C VAL A 69 -13.62 24.07 12.14
N ALA A 70 -14.70 23.95 11.37
CA ALA A 70 -14.61 23.94 9.92
C ALA A 70 -14.06 25.29 9.43
N VAL A 71 -13.04 25.25 8.56
CA VAL A 71 -12.52 26.46 7.92
C VAL A 71 -13.48 26.85 6.82
N VAL A 72 -14.36 27.82 7.10
CA VAL A 72 -15.15 28.47 6.07
C VAL A 72 -14.26 29.49 5.38
N GLU A 73 -13.92 29.26 4.11
CA GLU A 73 -13.24 30.24 3.28
C GLU A 73 -14.05 31.54 3.25
N LYS A 74 -13.50 32.60 3.85
CA LYS A 74 -14.10 33.94 3.80
C LYS A 74 -13.79 34.56 2.44
N SER A 75 -14.73 34.43 1.50
CA SER A 75 -14.87 35.39 0.41
C SER A 75 -15.13 36.79 1.00
N SER A 76 -14.31 37.77 0.62
CA SER A 76 -14.50 39.20 0.93
C SER A 76 -15.29 39.91 -0.19
N PRO A 77 -15.90 41.08 0.08
CA PRO A 77 -17.36 41.23 0.00
C PRO A 77 -17.87 41.91 -1.27
N GLY A 78 -19.06 41.53 -1.72
CA GLY A 78 -19.77 42.17 -2.83
C GLY A 78 -21.28 42.03 -2.77
N LYS A 79 -21.91 42.96 -2.05
CA LYS A 79 -23.32 43.43 -2.09
C LYS A 79 -24.47 42.50 -1.66
N ALA A 80 -25.09 43.00 -0.59
CA ALA A 80 -26.35 42.65 0.05
C ALA A 80 -27.58 42.59 -0.87
N GLY A 81 -28.54 41.73 -0.46
CA GLY A 81 -29.95 41.84 -0.83
C GLY A 81 -30.78 40.55 -0.69
N GLU A 82 -30.93 40.04 0.54
CA GLU A 82 -32.10 39.44 1.22
C GLU A 82 -33.23 38.65 0.48
N PRO A 83 -34.09 37.87 1.19
CA PRO A 83 -34.12 36.41 0.99
C PRO A 83 -35.52 35.81 0.71
N ALA A 84 -35.51 34.47 0.59
CA ALA A 84 -36.59 33.52 0.84
C ALA A 84 -37.71 33.35 -0.23
N ALA A 85 -37.86 32.12 -0.72
CA ALA A 85 -38.96 31.25 -0.28
C ALA A 85 -38.92 29.87 -0.98
N SER A 86 -38.91 28.84 -0.14
CA SER A 86 -39.32 27.48 -0.45
C SER A 86 -40.83 27.45 -0.71
N ALA A 87 -41.27 26.71 -1.74
CA ALA A 87 -42.37 25.73 -1.66
C ALA A 87 -42.89 25.36 -3.06
N LYS A 88 -42.92 24.05 -3.30
CA LYS A 88 -43.70 23.36 -4.34
C LYS A 88 -45.15 23.87 -4.38
N LYS A 89 -45.68 23.97 -5.60
CA LYS A 89 -47.11 24.02 -5.88
C LYS A 89 -47.46 22.83 -6.77
N PRO A 90 -48.66 22.24 -6.65
CA PRO A 90 -49.29 21.65 -7.82
C PRO A 90 -50.59 22.36 -8.19
N ASP A 91 -50.80 22.31 -9.49
CA ASP A 91 -52.04 22.27 -10.25
C ASP A 91 -52.89 23.50 -10.59
N ALA A 92 -53.30 23.38 -11.87
CA ALA A 92 -54.52 23.81 -12.51
C ALA A 92 -54.65 25.27 -12.98
N SER A 93 -54.38 25.41 -14.29
CA SER A 93 -55.40 25.74 -15.29
C SER A 93 -55.45 27.18 -15.84
N VAL A 94 -55.48 27.20 -17.19
CA VAL A 94 -56.37 28.03 -18.04
C VAL A 94 -55.85 29.40 -18.55
N THR A 95 -55.49 29.33 -19.84
CA THR A 95 -55.74 30.26 -20.96
C THR A 95 -54.90 31.54 -21.17
N SER A 96 -54.18 31.49 -22.29
CA SER A 96 -54.35 32.36 -23.48
C SER A 96 -54.02 33.85 -23.36
N LYS A 97 -52.96 34.29 -24.04
CA LYS A 97 -53.04 35.06 -25.31
C LYS A 97 -51.67 35.62 -25.75
N ARG A 98 -51.34 35.29 -27.02
CA ARG A 98 -50.91 36.22 -28.10
C ARG A 98 -49.57 36.99 -27.96
N SER A 99 -48.60 36.60 -28.78
CA SER A 99 -47.47 37.41 -29.30
C SER A 99 -47.94 38.53 -30.25
N PRO A 100 -47.03 39.28 -30.92
CA PRO A 100 -46.06 40.32 -30.48
C PRO A 100 -46.45 41.68 -31.18
N PRO A 101 -45.64 42.76 -31.42
CA PRO A 101 -44.37 42.76 -32.19
C PRO A 101 -43.32 43.91 -31.95
N THR A 102 -42.13 43.72 -32.56
CA THR A 102 -41.26 44.68 -33.30
C THR A 102 -40.43 45.83 -32.68
N ALA A 103 -39.25 45.98 -33.33
CA ALA A 103 -38.40 47.17 -33.58
C ALA A 103 -37.28 47.44 -32.54
N ALA A 104 -35.99 47.22 -32.88
CA ALA A 104 -35.08 48.12 -33.62
C ALA A 104 -34.90 49.46 -32.88
N THR A 105 -33.71 49.99 -32.54
CA THR A 105 -32.52 50.21 -33.36
C THR A 105 -31.41 50.85 -32.48
N ASN A 106 -30.18 50.83 -32.98
CA ASN A 106 -29.09 51.82 -32.80
C ASN A 106 -27.93 51.58 -31.80
N ILE A 107 -26.79 51.37 -32.45
CA ILE A 107 -25.39 51.55 -32.06
C ILE A 107 -25.08 53.05 -31.87
N PRO A 108 -24.13 53.41 -30.98
CA PRO A 108 -22.99 54.20 -31.47
C PRO A 108 -21.63 53.61 -31.07
N ALA A 109 -20.60 53.99 -31.82
CA ALA A 109 -19.31 53.34 -31.95
C ALA A 109 -18.17 53.91 -31.08
N ARG A 110 -17.21 53.02 -30.78
CA ARG A 110 -15.73 53.20 -30.62
C ARG A 110 -15.21 53.97 -29.38
N PRO A 111 -13.93 53.73 -28.92
CA PRO A 111 -12.74 53.44 -29.74
C PRO A 111 -11.86 52.23 -29.34
N LYS A 112 -11.09 51.77 -30.35
CA LYS A 112 -10.08 50.70 -30.30
C LYS A 112 -8.81 51.14 -29.57
N ARG A 113 -8.30 50.33 -28.64
CA ARG A 113 -6.93 50.47 -28.09
C ARG A 113 -5.91 49.87 -29.07
N ARG A 114 -4.80 50.61 -29.26
CA ARG A 114 -3.67 50.30 -30.14
C ARG A 114 -2.79 49.20 -29.56
N VAL A 115 -2.39 48.27 -30.43
CA VAL A 115 -1.33 47.28 -30.26
C VAL A 115 0.02 47.98 -30.36
N GLY A 116 0.92 47.75 -29.41
CA GLY A 116 2.32 48.21 -29.43
C GLY A 116 3.19 47.31 -30.31
N SER A 117 4.17 47.90 -30.99
CA SER A 117 5.08 47.29 -31.96
C SER A 117 6.18 46.42 -31.34
N PRO A 118 6.73 45.41 -32.07
CA PRO A 118 7.65 44.39 -31.55
C PRO A 118 9.13 44.81 -31.48
N ALA A 119 9.46 46.10 -31.41
CA ALA A 119 10.86 46.56 -31.49
C ALA A 119 11.54 46.90 -30.15
N ALA A 120 10.85 46.73 -29.01
CA ALA A 120 11.37 47.18 -27.70
C ALA A 120 11.96 46.08 -26.80
N ILE A 121 11.86 44.80 -27.17
CA ILE A 121 12.29 43.68 -26.29
C ILE A 121 13.72 43.21 -26.61
N GLY A 122 14.23 43.45 -27.82
CA GLY A 122 15.56 42.99 -28.25
C GLY A 122 16.75 43.67 -27.56
N TRP A 123 16.58 44.89 -27.06
CA TRP A 123 17.69 45.65 -26.46
C TRP A 123 18.00 45.26 -25.00
N ILE A 124 17.07 44.60 -24.30
CA ILE A 124 17.25 44.22 -22.89
C ILE A 124 18.04 42.92 -22.76
N VAL A 125 17.84 41.98 -23.70
CA VAL A 125 18.54 40.68 -23.70
C VAL A 125 20.02 40.83 -24.11
N ALA A 126 20.33 41.71 -25.06
CA ALA A 126 21.71 41.95 -25.50
C ALA A 126 22.61 42.59 -24.41
N ALA A 127 22.03 43.45 -23.55
CA ALA A 127 22.77 44.10 -22.46
C ALA A 127 23.12 43.13 -21.32
N LEU A 128 22.26 42.15 -21.03
CA LEU A 128 22.48 41.15 -19.97
C LEU A 128 23.55 40.12 -20.35
N VAL A 129 23.58 39.69 -21.61
CA VAL A 129 24.60 38.75 -22.11
C VAL A 129 25.99 39.40 -22.16
N PHE A 130 26.08 40.69 -22.50
CA PHE A 130 27.36 41.42 -22.52
C PHE A 130 27.91 41.71 -21.11
N GLY A 131 27.03 41.91 -20.12
CA GLY A 131 27.42 42.09 -18.72
C GLY A 131 27.99 40.82 -18.06
N ALA A 132 27.45 39.65 -18.40
CA ALA A 132 27.91 38.37 -17.86
C ALA A 132 29.28 37.95 -18.42
N ALA A 133 29.57 38.25 -19.70
CA ALA A 133 30.84 37.92 -20.34
C ALA A 133 32.03 38.73 -19.80
N LEU A 134 31.81 39.95 -19.30
CA LEU A 134 32.86 40.80 -18.72
C LEU A 134 33.25 40.42 -17.28
N PHE A 135 32.41 39.65 -16.57
CA PHE A 135 32.68 39.26 -15.18
C PHE A 135 33.60 38.03 -15.05
N VAL A 136 33.72 37.22 -16.11
CA VAL A 136 34.53 35.98 -16.11
C VAL A 136 36.01 36.23 -16.47
N VAL A 137 36.35 37.39 -17.04
CA VAL A 137 37.70 37.66 -17.56
C VAL A 137 38.64 38.34 -16.54
N PHE A 138 38.16 38.78 -15.36
CA PHE A 138 38.94 39.64 -14.44
C PHE A 138 39.31 39.05 -13.07
N ARG A 139 39.35 37.71 -12.89
CA ARG A 139 39.86 37.11 -11.64
C ARG A 139 40.76 35.88 -11.82
N GLY A 140 41.74 35.98 -12.71
CA GLY A 140 42.81 34.98 -12.78
C GLY A 140 44.14 35.57 -13.18
N THR A 141 44.91 36.09 -12.20
CA THR A 141 46.38 36.22 -12.30
C THR A 141 47.02 36.33 -10.91
N GLY A 142 48.14 35.61 -10.72
CA GLY A 142 49.10 35.79 -9.62
C GLY A 142 49.22 34.62 -8.62
N VAL A 143 50.36 34.01 -8.28
CA VAL A 143 51.72 33.74 -8.82
C VAL A 143 52.49 33.05 -7.66
N ASP A 144 53.17 31.92 -7.96
CA ASP A 144 54.39 31.29 -7.40
C ASP A 144 54.76 31.22 -5.89
N SER A 145 55.04 29.96 -5.47
CA SER A 145 55.97 29.36 -4.46
C SER A 145 57.19 30.19 -3.98
N PRO A 146 57.91 29.88 -2.86
CA PRO A 146 58.36 28.53 -2.45
C PRO A 146 58.66 28.22 -0.95
N ALA A 147 59.14 26.96 -0.74
CA ALA A 147 60.11 26.48 0.27
C ALA A 147 59.61 25.82 1.58
N GLY A 148 59.81 24.49 1.65
CA GLY A 148 60.74 23.82 2.58
C GLY A 148 60.36 23.66 4.06
N GLY A 149 60.34 22.41 4.54
CA GLY A 149 60.48 22.10 5.98
C GLY A 149 59.93 20.73 6.37
N GLU A 150 60.84 19.77 6.59
CA GLU A 150 60.60 18.53 7.35
C GLU A 150 60.15 18.84 8.79
N GLY A 151 59.26 18.03 9.35
CA GLY A 151 58.82 18.13 10.73
C GLY A 151 57.75 17.09 11.08
N ASP A 152 58.21 15.94 11.56
CA ASP A 152 57.47 14.93 12.29
C ASP A 152 56.81 15.54 13.54
N GLU A 153 55.50 15.39 13.73
CA GLU A 153 54.89 15.36 15.06
C GLU A 153 53.42 14.87 15.03
N ARG A 154 53.19 13.76 15.74
CA ARG A 154 51.87 13.27 16.14
C ARG A 154 51.11 14.37 16.85
N SER A 155 49.91 14.68 16.37
CA SER A 155 48.84 15.23 17.21
C SER A 155 47.54 14.51 16.90
N VAL A 156 47.02 13.87 17.94
CA VAL A 156 45.66 13.36 18.02
C VAL A 156 44.79 14.59 18.22
N ASP A 157 43.93 14.91 17.25
CA ASP A 157 42.85 15.85 17.46
C ASP A 157 41.53 15.24 16.98
N SER A 158 40.62 15.15 17.93
CA SER A 158 39.27 14.65 17.82
C SER A 158 38.38 15.75 17.26
N GLY A 159 38.25 15.80 15.94
CA GLY A 159 37.27 16.63 15.23
C GLY A 159 36.04 15.80 14.86
N PHE A 160 34.93 16.04 15.57
CA PHE A 160 33.60 15.57 15.19
C PHE A 160 33.17 16.38 13.96
N GLU A 161 33.49 15.87 12.76
CA GLU A 161 33.10 16.51 11.51
C GLU A 161 31.72 15.96 11.10
N SER A 162 30.73 16.86 11.08
CA SER A 162 29.38 16.56 10.60
C SER A 162 29.43 16.39 9.08
N ASP A 163 29.53 15.15 8.61
CA ASP A 163 29.39 14.83 7.20
C ASP A 163 27.98 15.21 6.74
N GLY A 164 27.92 16.27 5.94
CA GLY A 164 26.75 16.62 5.17
C GLY A 164 26.38 15.45 4.27
N VAL A 165 25.12 15.01 4.38
CA VAL A 165 24.51 14.04 3.47
C VAL A 165 24.63 14.59 2.06
N LYS A 166 25.60 14.08 1.30
CA LYS A 166 25.66 14.27 -0.15
C LYS A 166 24.46 13.55 -0.75
N PRO A 167 23.76 14.15 -1.74
CA PRO A 167 22.71 13.44 -2.45
C PRO A 167 23.30 12.16 -3.03
N GLN A 168 22.77 11.01 -2.60
CA GLN A 168 23.13 9.73 -3.17
C GLN A 168 22.76 9.77 -4.65
N ARG A 169 23.76 9.52 -5.51
CA ARG A 169 23.50 9.17 -6.92
C ARG A 169 22.54 7.97 -6.93
N PRO A 170 21.54 7.92 -7.83
CA PRO A 170 20.68 6.74 -7.95
C PRO A 170 21.57 5.51 -8.12
N ALA A 171 21.32 4.49 -7.32
CA ALA A 171 22.07 3.25 -7.35
C ALA A 171 21.95 2.67 -8.76
N VAL A 172 23.07 2.28 -9.35
CA VAL A 172 23.07 1.41 -10.53
C VAL A 172 22.45 0.11 -10.05
N VAL A 173 21.23 -0.19 -10.52
CA VAL A 173 20.48 -1.40 -10.16
C VAL A 173 21.32 -2.62 -10.54
N ASP A 174 21.47 -3.58 -9.63
CA ASP A 174 22.11 -4.86 -9.93
C ASP A 174 21.26 -5.57 -10.99
N PRO A 175 21.81 -5.93 -12.17
CA PRO A 175 21.06 -6.64 -13.22
C PRO A 175 20.31 -7.88 -12.72
N ARG A 176 20.82 -8.52 -11.66
CA ARG A 176 20.19 -9.69 -11.01
C ARG A 176 18.88 -9.36 -10.32
N GLU A 177 18.71 -8.13 -9.85
CA GLU A 177 17.47 -7.70 -9.20
C GLU A 177 16.32 -7.57 -10.20
N GLY A 178 16.59 -7.07 -11.41
CA GLY A 178 15.61 -7.02 -12.49
C GLY A 178 15.10 -8.40 -12.89
N GLU A 179 16.01 -9.36 -13.04
CA GLU A 179 15.68 -10.77 -13.34
C GLU A 179 14.79 -11.40 -12.25
N LEU A 180 15.04 -11.09 -10.98
CA LEU A 180 14.22 -11.58 -9.87
C LEU A 180 12.82 -10.95 -9.87
N ILE A 181 12.70 -9.65 -10.15
CA ILE A 181 11.39 -8.98 -10.24
C ILE A 181 10.57 -9.57 -11.39
N GLU A 182 11.21 -9.78 -12.53
CA GLU A 182 10.59 -10.42 -13.69
C GLU A 182 10.10 -11.83 -13.36
N ALA A 183 10.93 -12.64 -12.70
CA ALA A 183 10.56 -13.99 -12.26
C ALA A 183 9.36 -13.98 -11.29
N ARG A 184 9.32 -13.02 -10.35
CA ARG A 184 8.21 -12.87 -9.38
C ARG A 184 6.91 -12.46 -10.06
N LEU A 185 6.95 -11.50 -10.98
CA LEU A 185 5.78 -11.12 -11.78
C LEU A 185 5.30 -12.27 -12.67
N ALA A 186 6.21 -13.05 -13.24
CA ALA A 186 5.86 -14.23 -14.02
C ALA A 186 5.20 -15.33 -13.15
N GLU A 187 5.65 -15.48 -11.90
CA GLU A 187 5.02 -16.37 -10.92
C GLU A 187 3.59 -15.91 -10.57
N VAL A 188 3.39 -14.59 -10.33
CA VAL A 188 2.05 -14.01 -10.16
C VAL A 188 1.18 -14.25 -11.40
N GLY A 189 1.74 -14.08 -12.59
CA GLY A 189 1.05 -14.32 -13.86
C GLY A 189 0.58 -15.77 -14.03
N ARG A 190 1.42 -16.75 -13.68
CA ARG A 190 1.04 -18.17 -13.69
C ARG A 190 -0.10 -18.44 -12.71
N SER A 191 0.01 -17.96 -11.47
CA SER A 191 -1.04 -18.16 -10.46
C SER A 191 -2.39 -17.55 -10.90
N ILE A 192 -2.38 -16.36 -11.53
CA ILE A 192 -3.60 -15.75 -12.09
C ILE A 192 -4.13 -16.56 -13.28
N ALA A 193 -3.26 -17.13 -14.11
CA ALA A 193 -3.66 -17.99 -15.23
C ALA A 193 -4.35 -19.26 -14.73
N ASP A 194 -3.79 -19.92 -13.71
CA ASP A 194 -4.37 -21.10 -13.07
C ASP A 194 -5.77 -20.79 -12.49
N TYR A 195 -5.89 -19.66 -11.78
CA TYR A 195 -7.18 -19.17 -11.27
C TYR A 195 -8.20 -18.94 -12.40
N ARG A 196 -7.77 -18.34 -13.53
CA ARG A 196 -8.65 -18.10 -14.67
C ARG A 196 -9.09 -19.39 -15.36
N GLU A 197 -8.21 -20.38 -15.44
CA GLU A 197 -8.54 -21.69 -16.00
C GLU A 197 -9.64 -22.36 -15.15
N GLN A 198 -9.54 -22.25 -13.83
CA GLN A 198 -10.50 -22.83 -12.90
C GLN A 198 -11.85 -22.09 -12.85
N PHE A 199 -11.84 -20.75 -12.82
CA PHE A 199 -13.06 -19.95 -12.59
C PHE A 199 -13.59 -19.23 -13.83
N GLY A 200 -12.86 -19.25 -14.96
CA GLY A 200 -13.22 -18.55 -16.19
C GLY A 200 -13.11 -17.01 -16.10
N GLN A 201 -12.50 -16.49 -15.04
CA GLN A 201 -12.45 -15.06 -14.75
C GLN A 201 -11.17 -14.68 -14.00
N PHE A 202 -10.77 -13.40 -14.07
CA PHE A 202 -9.67 -12.88 -13.26
C PHE A 202 -10.06 -12.88 -11.76
N PRO A 203 -9.09 -13.01 -10.82
CA PRO A 203 -9.40 -12.98 -9.40
C PRO A 203 -10.03 -11.65 -9.00
N GLY A 204 -11.21 -11.73 -8.40
CA GLY A 204 -11.92 -10.59 -7.81
C GLY A 204 -11.72 -10.52 -6.31
N ALA A 205 -12.11 -9.39 -5.70
CA ALA A 205 -12.20 -9.28 -4.24
C ALA A 205 -13.42 -10.11 -3.73
N PRO A 206 -13.25 -11.25 -3.05
CA PRO A 206 -14.36 -12.16 -2.77
C PRO A 206 -15.25 -11.70 -1.62
N SER A 207 -14.79 -10.76 -0.78
CA SER A 207 -15.55 -10.37 0.40
C SER A 207 -16.63 -9.34 0.02
N GLU A 208 -17.79 -9.84 -0.37
CA GLU A 208 -19.04 -9.09 -0.44
C GLU A 208 -19.65 -8.88 0.95
N ASN A 209 -18.86 -8.60 2.00
CA ASN A 209 -19.46 -8.16 3.26
C ASN A 209 -19.74 -6.65 3.16
N PRO A 210 -20.97 -6.20 2.79
CA PRO A 210 -21.27 -4.78 2.63
C PRO A 210 -21.13 -4.01 3.94
N ALA A 211 -21.19 -4.68 5.09
CA ALA A 211 -21.10 -4.05 6.40
C ALA A 211 -19.67 -3.56 6.71
N LEU A 212 -18.65 -4.14 6.07
CA LEU A 212 -17.27 -3.72 6.25
C LEU A 212 -16.90 -2.57 5.30
N PRO A 213 -16.15 -1.56 5.76
CA PRO A 213 -15.48 -0.61 4.88
C PRO A 213 -14.63 -1.32 3.83
N ARG A 214 -14.56 -0.78 2.60
CA ARG A 214 -13.80 -1.40 1.49
C ARG A 214 -12.33 -1.68 1.82
N GLY A 215 -11.69 -0.81 2.58
CA GLY A 215 -10.30 -1.00 3.00
C GLY A 215 -10.09 -2.14 4.00
N GLU A 216 -11.15 -2.60 4.65
CA GLU A 216 -11.14 -3.71 5.63
C GLU A 216 -11.56 -5.05 5.00
N ARG A 217 -12.04 -5.02 3.75
CA ARG A 217 -12.40 -6.20 2.95
C ARG A 217 -11.17 -6.87 2.36
N PHE A 218 -11.29 -8.15 2.01
CA PHE A 218 -10.25 -8.87 1.30
C PHE A 218 -10.12 -8.43 -0.16
N GLY A 219 -8.89 -8.40 -0.67
CA GLY A 219 -8.56 -8.07 -2.06
C GLY A 219 -8.44 -9.29 -2.98
N TRP A 220 -8.15 -9.03 -4.26
CA TRP A 220 -7.98 -10.09 -5.27
C TRP A 220 -6.81 -11.02 -4.98
N ILE A 221 -5.73 -10.52 -4.37
CA ILE A 221 -4.58 -11.34 -3.99
C ILE A 221 -4.99 -12.34 -2.90
N ALA A 222 -5.87 -11.98 -1.98
CA ALA A 222 -6.39 -12.92 -0.99
C ALA A 222 -7.17 -14.07 -1.65
N ALA A 223 -7.97 -13.78 -2.67
CA ALA A 223 -8.65 -14.81 -3.46
C ALA A 223 -7.65 -15.76 -4.12
N LEU A 224 -6.61 -15.18 -4.71
CA LEU A 224 -5.55 -15.92 -5.40
C LEU A 224 -4.81 -16.85 -4.43
N VAL A 225 -4.40 -16.34 -3.27
CA VAL A 225 -3.64 -17.10 -2.27
C VAL A 225 -4.49 -18.22 -1.66
N ALA A 226 -5.74 -17.92 -1.27
CA ALA A 226 -6.64 -18.91 -0.69
C ALA A 226 -6.91 -20.08 -1.65
N GLU A 227 -6.99 -19.81 -2.95
CA GLU A 227 -7.16 -20.85 -3.96
C GLU A 227 -5.86 -21.63 -4.24
N SER A 228 -4.72 -20.94 -4.28
CA SER A 228 -3.44 -21.60 -4.57
C SER A 228 -2.98 -22.57 -3.48
N ASP A 229 -3.53 -22.44 -2.26
CA ASP A 229 -3.20 -23.27 -1.11
C ASP A 229 -4.49 -23.65 -0.33
N PRO A 230 -5.32 -24.56 -0.87
CA PRO A 230 -6.60 -24.92 -0.27
C PRO A 230 -6.44 -25.66 1.08
N ASP A 231 -5.32 -26.35 1.27
CA ASP A 231 -4.99 -27.09 2.50
C ASP A 231 -4.34 -26.19 3.58
N GLY A 232 -3.92 -24.98 3.19
CA GLY A 232 -3.31 -23.99 4.07
C GLY A 232 -4.28 -23.23 4.96
N ALA A 233 -3.80 -22.13 5.54
CA ALA A 233 -4.67 -21.23 6.30
C ALA A 233 -5.71 -20.61 5.36
N GLN A 234 -6.97 -20.62 5.76
CA GLN A 234 -8.07 -20.09 4.96
C GLN A 234 -8.66 -18.83 5.61
N PRO A 235 -9.04 -17.81 4.83
CA PRO A 235 -9.66 -16.60 5.36
C PRO A 235 -11.12 -16.84 5.75
N LEU A 236 -11.52 -16.20 6.84
CA LEU A 236 -12.93 -15.98 7.20
C LEU A 236 -13.44 -14.77 6.41
N TRP A 237 -14.02 -15.04 5.23
CA TRP A 237 -14.50 -14.01 4.28
C TRP A 237 -15.62 -13.11 4.81
N ASP A 238 -16.33 -13.55 5.86
CA ASP A 238 -17.37 -12.78 6.54
C ASP A 238 -16.80 -11.72 7.49
N ARG A 239 -15.48 -11.70 7.69
CA ARG A 239 -14.76 -10.76 8.56
C ARG A 239 -13.76 -9.91 7.79
N GLY A 240 -13.24 -8.89 8.47
CA GLY A 240 -12.20 -8.04 7.90
C GLY A 240 -10.88 -8.77 7.79
N TRP A 241 -10.05 -8.40 6.82
CA TRP A 241 -8.75 -9.04 6.62
C TRP A 241 -7.83 -8.87 7.84
N SER A 242 -7.98 -7.79 8.60
CA SER A 242 -7.21 -7.53 9.82
C SER A 242 -7.91 -7.99 11.11
N ASP A 243 -8.98 -8.79 11.01
CA ASP A 243 -9.58 -9.43 12.18
C ASP A 243 -8.58 -10.43 12.78
N PRO A 244 -8.39 -10.50 14.10
CA PRO A 244 -7.44 -11.43 14.72
C PRO A 244 -7.63 -12.90 14.32
N LEU A 245 -8.85 -13.33 13.96
CA LEU A 245 -9.08 -14.70 13.47
C LEU A 245 -8.51 -14.94 12.06
N ASN A 246 -8.29 -13.88 11.29
CA ASN A 246 -7.67 -13.92 9.98
C ASN A 246 -6.14 -13.76 10.03
N ASP A 247 -5.54 -13.53 11.20
CA ASP A 247 -4.10 -13.31 11.33
C ASP A 247 -3.28 -14.49 10.80
N ARG A 248 -3.72 -15.74 11.01
CA ARG A 248 -3.05 -16.94 10.47
C ARG A 248 -2.97 -16.90 8.95
N PHE A 249 -4.03 -16.43 8.29
CA PHE A 249 -4.06 -16.29 6.84
C PHE A 249 -3.21 -15.10 6.37
N VAL A 250 -3.35 -13.92 7.00
CA VAL A 250 -2.76 -12.67 6.49
C VAL A 250 -1.30 -12.47 6.87
N ARG A 251 -0.83 -13.04 7.99
CA ARG A 251 0.57 -12.89 8.44
C ARG A 251 1.56 -13.74 7.66
N GLN A 252 1.09 -14.52 6.69
CA GLN A 252 1.95 -15.25 5.78
C GLN A 252 2.84 -14.28 5.00
N ARG A 253 4.13 -14.63 4.95
CA ARG A 253 5.09 -13.95 4.07
C ARG A 253 5.11 -14.69 2.73
N ILE A 254 4.67 -14.01 1.69
CA ILE A 254 4.54 -14.60 0.35
C ILE A 254 5.57 -13.89 -0.55
N ASP A 255 6.72 -14.53 -0.73
CA ASP A 255 7.85 -13.90 -1.43
C ASP A 255 7.53 -13.54 -2.89
N MET A 256 6.62 -14.29 -3.53
CA MET A 256 6.08 -13.97 -4.87
C MET A 256 5.52 -12.55 -4.97
N LEU A 257 4.97 -12.03 -3.87
CA LEU A 257 4.29 -10.74 -3.83
C LEU A 257 5.19 -9.56 -3.46
N LEU A 258 6.48 -9.84 -3.22
CA LEU A 258 7.46 -8.88 -2.75
C LEU A 258 8.45 -8.52 -3.85
N ASN A 259 8.81 -7.24 -3.91
CA ASN A 259 9.86 -6.76 -4.79
C ASN A 259 11.20 -6.81 -4.04
N PRO A 260 12.19 -7.61 -4.49
CA PRO A 260 13.49 -7.75 -3.82
C PRO A 260 14.31 -6.46 -3.76
N SER A 261 14.08 -5.52 -4.70
CA SER A 261 14.74 -4.20 -4.70
C SER A 261 14.12 -3.22 -3.70
N THR A 262 13.00 -3.58 -3.06
CA THR A 262 12.33 -2.72 -2.06
C THR A 262 12.41 -3.33 -0.68
N GLY A 263 12.92 -2.58 0.29
CA GLY A 263 13.05 -3.05 1.69
C GLY A 263 11.74 -3.05 2.49
N GLN A 264 10.61 -2.62 1.89
CA GLN A 264 9.35 -2.46 2.61
C GLN A 264 8.54 -3.76 2.61
N LEU A 265 8.77 -4.58 3.62
CA LEU A 265 8.14 -5.89 3.80
C LEU A 265 6.80 -5.83 4.54
N VAL A 266 6.48 -4.69 5.15
CA VAL A 266 5.33 -4.51 6.05
C VAL A 266 4.60 -3.21 5.70
N GLY A 267 3.27 -3.28 5.59
CA GLY A 267 2.41 -2.12 5.35
C GLY A 267 2.22 -1.27 6.61
N GLY A 268 1.58 -0.10 6.48
CA GLY A 268 1.38 0.84 7.59
C GLY A 268 0.61 0.27 8.80
N ALA A 269 -0.12 -0.83 8.62
CA ALA A 269 -0.87 -1.53 9.67
C ALA A 269 -0.07 -2.65 10.38
N GLY A 270 1.20 -2.88 10.04
CA GLY A 270 2.01 -3.93 10.67
C GLY A 270 1.82 -5.33 10.10
N TYR A 271 1.13 -5.46 8.96
CA TYR A 271 0.92 -6.72 8.24
C TYR A 271 1.81 -6.84 7.01
N PRO A 272 2.15 -8.07 6.56
CA PRO A 272 2.98 -8.28 5.36
C PRO A 272 2.43 -7.56 4.14
N ALA A 273 3.29 -6.80 3.46
CA ALA A 273 2.92 -5.98 2.32
C ALA A 273 2.92 -6.76 1.00
N THR A 274 2.38 -6.15 -0.05
CA THR A 274 2.71 -6.48 -1.43
C THR A 274 3.35 -5.29 -2.14
N ASN A 275 4.25 -5.56 -3.08
CA ASN A 275 4.82 -4.59 -4.00
C ASN A 275 4.20 -4.66 -5.40
N PHE A 276 3.08 -5.36 -5.55
CA PHE A 276 2.37 -5.51 -6.81
C PHE A 276 0.90 -5.16 -6.63
N ALA A 277 0.38 -4.34 -7.55
CA ALA A 277 -1.02 -3.94 -7.54
C ALA A 277 -1.68 -4.27 -8.88
N GLY A 278 -2.90 -4.77 -8.80
CA GLY A 278 -3.79 -4.92 -9.95
C GLY A 278 -4.15 -3.56 -10.53
N VAL A 279 -4.10 -3.45 -11.86
CA VAL A 279 -4.37 -2.20 -12.58
C VAL A 279 -5.86 -1.94 -12.66
N ALA A 280 -6.27 -0.78 -12.13
CA ALA A 280 -7.66 -0.38 -12.07
C ALA A 280 -8.20 0.36 -13.30
N GLY A 281 -7.31 0.74 -14.20
CA GLY A 281 -7.62 1.62 -15.33
C GLY A 281 -7.21 3.06 -15.07
N VAL A 282 -7.88 3.98 -15.77
CA VAL A 282 -7.46 5.39 -15.89
C VAL A 282 -8.46 6.34 -15.22
N GLY A 283 -7.96 7.16 -14.31
CA GLY A 283 -8.70 8.15 -13.53
C GLY A 283 -8.92 7.74 -12.07
N ALA A 284 -9.13 8.72 -11.18
CA ALA A 284 -9.26 8.50 -9.74
C ALA A 284 -10.45 7.60 -9.35
N ASP A 285 -11.46 7.52 -10.22
CA ASP A 285 -12.66 6.70 -10.08
C ASP A 285 -12.53 5.31 -10.71
N ALA A 286 -11.43 4.99 -11.40
CA ALA A 286 -11.33 3.82 -12.29
C ALA A 286 -11.62 2.49 -11.61
N ALA A 287 -11.21 2.35 -10.35
CA ALA A 287 -11.48 1.16 -9.55
C ALA A 287 -12.98 0.95 -9.23
N SER A 288 -13.84 1.97 -9.37
CA SER A 288 -15.29 1.83 -9.17
C SER A 288 -16.09 1.70 -10.48
N LEU A 289 -15.42 1.80 -11.63
CA LEU A 289 -16.09 1.76 -12.93
C LEU A 289 -16.58 0.33 -13.24
N PRO A 290 -17.70 0.18 -13.97
CA PRO A 290 -18.16 -1.13 -14.42
C PRO A 290 -17.18 -1.74 -15.43
N VAL A 291 -17.28 -3.05 -15.64
CA VAL A 291 -16.36 -3.84 -16.48
C VAL A 291 -16.38 -3.38 -17.94
N ASP A 292 -17.51 -2.93 -18.46
CA ASP A 292 -17.66 -2.46 -19.84
C ASP A 292 -17.21 -1.00 -20.06
N HIS A 293 -16.77 -0.32 -19.00
CA HIS A 293 -16.41 1.07 -19.10
C HIS A 293 -15.09 1.25 -19.87
N PRO A 294 -14.98 2.20 -20.83
CA PRO A 294 -13.77 2.38 -21.62
C PRO A 294 -12.49 2.58 -20.80
N ARG A 295 -12.62 3.26 -19.65
CA ARG A 295 -11.51 3.54 -18.73
C ARG A 295 -11.21 2.46 -17.68
N ALA A 296 -11.97 1.37 -17.66
CA ALA A 296 -11.75 0.30 -16.70
C ALA A 296 -10.52 -0.54 -17.08
N GLY A 297 -9.71 -0.86 -16.08
CA GLY A 297 -8.70 -1.91 -16.18
C GLY A 297 -9.25 -3.25 -15.69
N ILE A 298 -8.39 -4.27 -15.68
CA ILE A 298 -8.79 -5.65 -15.35
C ILE A 298 -9.32 -5.76 -13.91
N PHE A 299 -8.65 -5.12 -12.94
CA PHE A 299 -9.03 -5.22 -11.53
C PHE A 299 -9.87 -4.04 -11.08
N GLY A 300 -10.89 -4.25 -10.25
CA GLY A 300 -11.64 -3.15 -9.65
C GLY A 300 -12.44 -3.58 -8.44
N TRP A 301 -13.04 -2.62 -7.75
CA TRP A 301 -13.90 -2.86 -6.61
C TRP A 301 -15.27 -3.34 -7.10
N ASN A 302 -15.69 -4.51 -6.61
CA ASN A 302 -16.97 -5.15 -6.97
C ASN A 302 -17.13 -5.41 -8.48
N ARG A 303 -16.02 -5.59 -9.21
CA ARG A 303 -16.04 -6.09 -10.57
C ARG A 303 -15.09 -7.27 -10.70
N THR A 304 -15.45 -8.17 -11.59
CA THR A 304 -14.63 -9.30 -11.97
C THR A 304 -14.64 -9.36 -13.49
N ALA A 305 -13.48 -9.16 -14.11
CA ALA A 305 -13.31 -9.22 -15.55
C ALA A 305 -13.06 -10.66 -16.00
N ARG A 306 -13.38 -10.93 -17.26
CA ARG A 306 -13.06 -12.16 -17.99
C ARG A 306 -12.09 -11.87 -19.12
N ALA A 307 -11.53 -12.91 -19.71
CA ALA A 307 -10.66 -12.78 -20.87
C ALA A 307 -11.37 -12.07 -22.05
N GLU A 308 -12.66 -12.38 -22.24
CA GLU A 308 -13.54 -11.81 -23.26
C GLU A 308 -13.82 -10.30 -23.07
N ASP A 309 -13.70 -9.78 -21.85
CA ASP A 309 -13.89 -8.36 -21.56
C ASP A 309 -12.67 -7.51 -21.99
N VAL A 310 -11.49 -8.15 -22.19
CA VAL A 310 -10.24 -7.49 -22.59
C VAL A 310 -10.20 -7.33 -24.10
N THR A 311 -10.90 -6.33 -24.60
CA THR A 311 -11.07 -6.07 -26.04
C THR A 311 -9.85 -5.40 -26.70
N ASP A 312 -8.98 -4.73 -25.94
CA ASP A 312 -7.70 -4.17 -26.44
C ASP A 312 -6.63 -5.26 -26.70
N GLY A 313 -6.91 -6.49 -26.26
CA GLY A 313 -6.07 -7.67 -26.42
C GLY A 313 -5.17 -7.94 -25.21
N LEU A 314 -5.09 -9.21 -24.80
CA LEU A 314 -4.39 -9.62 -23.58
C LEU A 314 -2.90 -9.23 -23.56
N SER A 315 -2.23 -9.23 -24.71
CA SER A 315 -0.81 -8.87 -24.84
C SER A 315 -0.55 -7.35 -24.86
N SER A 316 -1.61 -6.54 -24.96
CA SER A 316 -1.57 -5.08 -25.01
C SER A 316 -2.02 -4.45 -23.68
N THR A 317 -2.86 -5.18 -22.92
CA THR A 317 -3.38 -4.73 -21.63
C THR A 317 -2.48 -5.13 -20.47
N MET A 318 -2.12 -4.15 -19.65
CA MET A 318 -1.42 -4.29 -18.38
C MET A 318 -2.38 -4.78 -17.31
N MET A 319 -1.98 -5.84 -16.61
CA MET A 319 -2.79 -6.49 -15.59
C MET A 319 -2.30 -6.15 -14.17
N VAL A 320 -1.00 -6.25 -13.93
CA VAL A 320 -0.37 -5.95 -12.63
C VAL A 320 0.85 -5.06 -12.84
N ALA A 321 1.04 -4.09 -11.95
CA ALA A 321 2.18 -3.19 -11.95
C ALA A 321 2.87 -3.17 -10.58
N GLY A 322 4.19 -2.93 -10.59
CA GLY A 322 4.94 -2.72 -9.35
C GLY A 322 4.53 -1.44 -8.63
N VAL A 323 4.57 -1.45 -7.30
CA VAL A 323 4.33 -0.30 -6.44
C VAL A 323 5.47 -0.10 -5.44
N GLN A 324 5.93 1.14 -5.30
CA GLN A 324 7.02 1.51 -4.38
C GLN A 324 6.54 2.31 -3.17
N THR A 325 5.42 3.03 -3.31
CA THR A 325 4.85 3.85 -2.24
C THR A 325 3.40 3.47 -1.98
N ASP A 326 2.89 3.84 -0.81
CA ASP A 326 1.56 3.51 -0.33
C ASP A 326 1.27 1.99 -0.36
N VAL A 327 2.29 1.18 -0.06
CA VAL A 327 2.13 -0.28 0.05
C VAL A 327 1.23 -0.62 1.24
N ALA A 328 0.32 -1.57 1.03
CA ALA A 328 -0.57 -2.07 2.07
C ALA A 328 -0.43 -3.59 2.19
N SER A 329 -1.17 -4.17 3.13
CA SER A 329 -1.21 -5.62 3.24
C SER A 329 -1.68 -6.23 1.93
N TRP A 330 -1.02 -7.31 1.52
CA TRP A 330 -1.41 -8.09 0.34
C TRP A 330 -2.86 -8.59 0.44
N ALA A 331 -3.38 -8.82 1.65
CA ALA A 331 -4.74 -9.29 1.84
C ALA A 331 -5.80 -8.18 1.69
N SER A 332 -5.41 -6.91 1.75
CA SER A 332 -6.36 -5.78 1.76
C SER A 332 -7.00 -5.56 0.38
N GLY A 333 -8.29 -5.23 0.34
CA GLY A 333 -9.03 -4.85 -0.88
C GLY A 333 -8.93 -3.37 -1.26
N GLY A 334 -8.05 -2.62 -0.59
CA GLY A 334 -7.89 -1.17 -0.76
C GLY A 334 -6.94 -0.78 -1.90
N ARG A 335 -6.53 0.49 -1.89
CA ARG A 335 -5.62 1.09 -2.90
C ARG A 335 -4.21 0.45 -2.94
N GLY A 336 -3.85 -0.30 -1.90
CA GLY A 336 -2.56 -1.00 -1.85
C GLY A 336 -2.47 -2.20 -2.79
N THR A 337 -3.59 -2.80 -3.18
CA THR A 337 -3.64 -3.97 -4.07
C THR A 337 -4.37 -3.71 -5.39
N ILE A 338 -5.22 -2.67 -5.47
CA ILE A 338 -5.87 -2.22 -6.70
C ILE A 338 -5.59 -0.73 -6.86
N ARG A 339 -4.94 -0.33 -7.97
CA ARG A 339 -4.48 1.05 -8.14
C ARG A 339 -4.81 1.62 -9.53
N PRO A 340 -5.43 2.82 -9.60
CA PRO A 340 -5.64 3.52 -10.87
C PRO A 340 -4.41 4.33 -11.28
N PHE A 341 -4.30 4.59 -12.58
CA PHE A 341 -3.42 5.62 -13.13
C PHE A 341 -4.15 6.96 -13.17
N VAL A 342 -3.67 7.95 -12.43
CA VAL A 342 -4.36 9.22 -12.18
C VAL A 342 -3.53 10.41 -12.61
N GLU A 343 -2.24 10.45 -12.26
CA GLU A 343 -1.40 11.62 -12.43
C GLU A 343 -0.01 11.27 -12.99
N GLU A 344 0.44 12.07 -13.98
CA GLU A 344 1.76 11.95 -14.58
C GLU A 344 2.84 12.60 -13.71
N PRO A 345 4.08 12.08 -13.70
CA PRO A 345 4.54 10.90 -14.43
C PRO A 345 4.00 9.59 -13.82
N TYR A 346 3.60 8.63 -14.66
CA TYR A 346 3.00 7.39 -14.15
C TYR A 346 4.02 6.45 -13.50
N ILE A 347 5.23 6.37 -14.06
CA ILE A 347 6.34 5.56 -13.52
C ILE A 347 7.13 6.43 -12.56
N ASN A 348 7.42 5.93 -11.35
CA ASN A 348 8.19 6.63 -10.32
C ASN A 348 7.60 7.99 -9.91
N GLY A 349 6.30 8.21 -10.15
CA GLY A 349 5.62 9.48 -9.84
C GLY A 349 4.59 9.38 -8.72
N PRO A 350 3.63 10.32 -8.66
CA PRO A 350 2.77 10.54 -7.49
C PRO A 350 1.82 9.39 -7.19
N ASP A 351 1.44 8.61 -8.21
CA ASP A 351 0.60 7.43 -8.02
C ASP A 351 1.35 6.27 -7.34
N GLY A 352 2.70 6.34 -7.27
CA GLY A 352 3.50 5.38 -6.52
C GLY A 352 3.82 4.07 -7.24
N PHE A 353 3.55 3.99 -8.55
CA PHE A 353 3.97 2.87 -9.37
C PHE A 353 5.48 2.86 -9.60
N GLY A 354 6.04 1.66 -9.68
CA GLY A 354 7.42 1.40 -10.06
C GLY A 354 7.99 0.17 -9.38
N THR A 355 9.14 -0.28 -9.88
CA THR A 355 9.82 -1.49 -9.37
C THR A 355 11.22 -1.23 -8.80
N GLY A 356 11.57 0.03 -8.58
CA GLY A 356 12.86 0.45 -8.00
C GLY A 356 13.90 0.88 -9.04
N GLN A 357 13.67 0.57 -10.31
CA GLN A 357 14.52 1.03 -11.41
C GLN A 357 14.30 2.52 -11.69
N GLY A 358 15.40 3.24 -11.90
CA GLY A 358 15.35 4.68 -12.16
C GLY A 358 14.87 5.04 -13.57
N ASP A 359 14.99 4.11 -14.52
CA ASP A 359 14.74 4.31 -15.96
C ASP A 359 13.44 3.64 -16.45
N GLY A 360 12.66 3.02 -15.56
CA GLY A 360 11.44 2.33 -15.93
C GLY A 360 10.86 1.44 -14.84
N MET A 361 9.96 0.52 -15.23
CA MET A 361 9.42 -0.50 -14.35
C MET A 361 9.03 -1.78 -15.08
N PHE A 362 9.02 -2.90 -14.37
CA PHE A 362 8.44 -4.14 -14.85
C PHE A 362 6.92 -4.18 -14.60
N VAL A 363 6.19 -4.66 -15.60
CA VAL A 363 4.74 -4.85 -15.55
C VAL A 363 4.39 -6.24 -16.06
N LEU A 364 3.31 -6.79 -15.53
CA LEU A 364 2.71 -8.03 -15.99
C LEU A 364 1.54 -7.70 -16.92
N MET A 365 1.60 -8.23 -18.14
CA MET A 365 0.56 -8.15 -19.15
C MET A 365 -0.52 -9.22 -18.90
N ALA A 366 -1.72 -9.02 -19.45
CA ALA A 366 -2.85 -9.91 -19.24
C ALA A 366 -2.73 -11.27 -19.95
N ASP A 367 -1.78 -11.41 -20.87
CA ASP A 367 -1.35 -12.67 -21.49
C ASP A 367 -0.34 -13.45 -20.63
N GLY A 368 0.07 -12.91 -19.47
CA GLY A 368 1.06 -13.50 -18.57
C GLY A 368 2.50 -13.13 -18.89
N SER A 369 2.77 -12.41 -19.99
CA SER A 369 4.12 -11.92 -20.29
C SER A 369 4.51 -10.76 -19.39
N VAL A 370 5.79 -10.69 -19.02
CA VAL A 370 6.35 -9.57 -18.26
C VAL A 370 7.08 -8.65 -19.23
N ARG A 371 6.90 -7.33 -19.08
CA ARG A 371 7.54 -6.33 -19.92
C ARG A 371 8.19 -5.25 -19.07
N PHE A 372 9.34 -4.78 -19.51
CA PHE A 372 9.95 -3.56 -19.00
C PHE A 372 9.41 -2.34 -19.76
N LEU A 373 8.85 -1.38 -19.04
CA LEU A 373 8.39 -0.10 -19.59
C LEU A 373 9.35 1.01 -19.15
N SER A 374 9.87 1.75 -20.12
CA SER A 374 10.75 2.90 -19.86
C SER A 374 9.97 4.07 -19.24
N GLU A 375 10.63 4.86 -18.39
CA GLU A 375 10.08 6.11 -17.86
C GLU A 375 9.71 7.13 -18.95
N ASP A 376 10.33 7.02 -20.13
CA ASP A 376 10.09 7.86 -21.30
C ASP A 376 8.88 7.40 -22.14
N ILE A 377 8.12 6.38 -21.69
CA ILE A 377 6.93 5.91 -22.39
C ILE A 377 5.93 7.04 -22.62
N ASP A 378 5.33 7.09 -23.81
CA ASP A 378 4.25 8.05 -24.09
C ASP A 378 3.12 7.84 -23.07
N PRO A 379 2.73 8.87 -22.29
CA PRO A 379 1.67 8.74 -21.30
C PRO A 379 0.34 8.27 -21.88
N LEU A 380 0.12 8.52 -23.17
CA LEU A 380 -1.04 8.00 -23.88
C LEU A 380 -0.97 6.48 -24.08
N LEU A 381 0.20 5.95 -24.42
CA LEU A 381 0.40 4.51 -24.54
C LEU A 381 0.24 3.84 -23.17
N MET A 382 0.76 4.45 -22.11
CA MET A 382 0.60 3.97 -20.74
C MET A 382 -0.86 3.84 -20.34
N ARG A 383 -1.68 4.86 -20.65
CA ARG A 383 -3.13 4.85 -20.39
C ARG A 383 -3.87 3.79 -21.20
N ARG A 384 -3.48 3.56 -22.45
CA ARG A 384 -4.05 2.48 -23.28
C ARG A 384 -3.76 1.12 -22.69
N MET A 385 -2.51 0.89 -22.30
CA MET A 385 -2.14 -0.36 -21.63
C MET A 385 -2.90 -0.56 -20.32
N ALA A 386 -3.23 0.51 -19.59
CA ALA A 386 -3.96 0.40 -18.33
C ALA A 386 -5.46 0.10 -18.48
N ALA A 387 -6.07 0.45 -19.62
CA ALA A 387 -7.47 0.18 -19.91
C ALA A 387 -7.61 -1.16 -20.66
N MET A 388 -8.65 -1.94 -20.34
CA MET A 388 -8.89 -3.21 -21.02
C MET A 388 -9.81 -3.11 -22.23
N ALA A 389 -10.56 -2.01 -22.34
CA ALA A 389 -11.46 -1.77 -23.44
C ALA A 389 -10.70 -1.20 -24.66
N ASP A 390 -11.00 -1.72 -25.85
CA ASP A 390 -10.50 -1.17 -27.10
C ASP A 390 -11.06 0.26 -27.34
N GLY A 391 -10.31 1.06 -28.09
CA GLY A 391 -10.80 2.34 -28.60
C GLY A 391 -10.89 3.46 -27.57
N PHE A 392 -10.19 3.36 -26.43
CA PHE A 392 -10.05 4.45 -25.46
C PHE A 392 -9.73 5.78 -26.18
N PRO A 393 -10.62 6.79 -26.14
CA PRO A 393 -10.48 8.01 -26.93
C PRO A 393 -9.21 8.79 -26.59
N LEU A 394 -8.50 9.18 -27.64
CA LEU A 394 -7.23 9.92 -27.64
C LEU A 394 -7.38 11.43 -27.46
N ASP A 395 -8.25 11.89 -26.57
CA ASP A 395 -8.43 13.34 -26.42
C ASP A 395 -8.11 13.82 -25.01
N ALA A 396 -7.02 14.59 -24.94
CA ALA A 396 -6.58 15.43 -23.82
C ALA A 396 -7.73 16.27 -23.18
N ALA A 397 -8.79 16.50 -23.94
CA ALA A 397 -9.94 17.31 -23.58
C ALA A 397 -11.19 16.53 -23.17
N VAL A 398 -11.20 15.19 -23.19
CA VAL A 398 -12.37 14.36 -22.83
C VAL A 398 -12.29 13.93 -21.34
N PRO A 399 -13.31 14.21 -20.51
CA PRO A 399 -13.29 13.89 -19.08
C PRO A 399 -13.07 12.39 -18.80
N GLY A 400 -12.05 12.09 -17.98
CA GLY A 400 -11.39 10.78 -17.92
C GLY A 400 -9.86 10.91 -18.04
N GLU A 401 -9.44 12.04 -18.59
CA GLU A 401 -8.21 12.79 -18.31
C GLU A 401 -8.16 13.26 -16.83
N PRO A 402 -6.99 13.53 -16.22
CA PRO A 402 -6.87 13.90 -14.80
C PRO A 402 -7.80 15.06 -14.41
N GLY A 403 -8.84 14.78 -13.61
CA GLY A 403 -9.81 15.78 -13.17
C GLY A 403 -10.95 15.22 -12.31
N GLU A 404 -11.47 16.04 -11.39
CA GLU A 404 -12.55 15.69 -10.47
C GLU A 404 -13.91 15.63 -11.17
N LYS A 405 -14.47 14.41 -11.25
CA LYS A 405 -15.85 14.05 -11.64
C LYS A 405 -16.10 13.89 -13.15
N SER A 406 -16.53 12.70 -13.52
CA SER A 406 -17.40 12.48 -14.69
C SER A 406 -18.73 11.89 -14.20
N GLU A 407 -19.82 12.53 -14.62
CA GLU A 407 -21.20 12.18 -14.27
C GLU A 407 -21.68 10.88 -14.96
N GLU A 408 -22.72 10.31 -14.36
CA GLU A 408 -23.45 9.04 -14.60
C GLU A 408 -23.50 8.43 -16.04
N PRO A 409 -23.70 7.10 -16.13
CA PRO A 409 -23.50 6.32 -17.35
C PRO A 409 -24.62 6.49 -18.38
N VAL A 410 -24.24 6.41 -19.66
CA VAL A 410 -25.15 6.34 -20.81
C VAL A 410 -25.73 4.93 -20.95
N PRO A 411 -27.05 4.74 -21.16
CA PRO A 411 -27.62 3.42 -21.33
C PRO A 411 -27.34 2.90 -22.75
N VAL A 412 -26.72 1.72 -22.87
CA VAL A 412 -26.58 1.04 -24.15
C VAL A 412 -27.81 0.15 -24.37
N ALA A 413 -28.50 0.42 -25.47
CA ALA A 413 -29.68 -0.32 -25.93
C ALA A 413 -29.27 -1.60 -26.68
N ASP A 414 -30.11 -2.63 -26.53
CA ASP A 414 -30.05 -3.94 -27.20
C ASP A 414 -29.74 -3.89 -28.70
N ALA A 415 -28.85 -4.77 -29.16
CA ALA A 415 -29.02 -5.56 -30.40
C ALA A 415 -27.89 -6.59 -30.58
N MET A 416 -28.18 -7.86 -30.36
CA MET A 416 -27.51 -8.95 -31.07
C MET A 416 -28.08 -9.05 -32.50
N PRO A 417 -27.30 -9.58 -33.45
CA PRO A 417 -27.69 -10.87 -34.00
C PRO A 417 -26.53 -11.86 -34.18
N ALA A 418 -26.94 -13.12 -34.30
CA ALA A 418 -26.17 -14.35 -34.27
C ALA A 418 -25.32 -14.64 -35.53
N GLU A 419 -24.23 -15.36 -35.25
CA GLU A 419 -23.62 -16.51 -35.96
C GLU A 419 -23.25 -16.41 -37.45
N ASP A 420 -21.98 -16.74 -37.74
CA ASP A 420 -21.62 -17.66 -38.82
C ASP A 420 -20.33 -18.44 -38.46
N GLU A 421 -20.41 -19.76 -38.59
CA GLU A 421 -19.33 -20.73 -38.38
C GLU A 421 -18.27 -20.63 -39.48
N VAL A 422 -16.98 -20.74 -39.12
CA VAL A 422 -15.95 -21.17 -40.07
C VAL A 422 -15.04 -22.21 -39.42
N GLN A 423 -15.13 -23.44 -39.93
CA GLN A 423 -14.19 -24.54 -39.69
C GLN A 423 -12.83 -24.22 -40.30
N VAL A 424 -11.75 -24.50 -39.58
CA VAL A 424 -10.42 -24.67 -40.19
C VAL A 424 -9.79 -25.95 -39.65
N ALA A 425 -9.32 -26.76 -40.59
CA ALA A 425 -8.80 -28.10 -40.44
C ALA A 425 -7.48 -28.16 -39.66
N ALA A 426 -7.31 -29.29 -38.98
CA ALA A 426 -6.09 -29.72 -38.32
C ALA A 426 -5.04 -30.18 -39.34
N ASP A 427 -3.78 -29.85 -39.08
CA ASP A 427 -2.61 -30.61 -39.54
C ASP A 427 -1.97 -31.23 -38.30
N GLU A 428 -1.86 -32.57 -38.32
CA GLU A 428 -1.26 -33.41 -37.28
C GLU A 428 0.26 -33.51 -37.50
N GLU A 429 1.06 -33.28 -36.45
CA GLU A 429 2.42 -33.80 -36.34
C GLU A 429 2.51 -34.67 -35.08
N GLU A 430 2.80 -35.96 -35.28
CA GLU A 430 3.00 -36.98 -34.23
C GLU A 430 4.21 -36.65 -33.33
N ALA A 431 3.99 -36.62 -32.02
CA ALA A 431 5.04 -36.72 -31.00
C ALA A 431 4.83 -37.98 -30.16
N ASP A 432 5.93 -38.70 -29.89
CA ASP A 432 6.04 -40.02 -29.25
C ASP A 432 5.36 -40.07 -27.87
N ASP A 433 4.24 -40.79 -27.80
CA ASP A 433 3.32 -40.87 -26.65
C ASP A 433 3.63 -42.08 -25.76
N ARG A 434 4.77 -42.05 -25.09
CA ARG A 434 5.10 -43.03 -24.05
C ARG A 434 5.34 -42.34 -22.70
N PRO A 435 4.45 -42.56 -21.70
CA PRO A 435 4.61 -41.99 -20.38
C PRO A 435 5.93 -42.43 -19.74
N ILE A 436 6.71 -41.46 -19.27
CA ILE A 436 7.84 -41.72 -18.38
C ILE A 436 7.25 -41.89 -16.97
N GLU A 437 7.35 -43.11 -16.44
CA GLU A 437 6.95 -43.41 -15.07
C GLU A 437 8.04 -42.87 -14.12
N VAL A 438 7.74 -41.76 -13.46
CA VAL A 438 8.62 -41.16 -12.43
C VAL A 438 8.26 -41.79 -11.10
N GLU A 439 9.17 -42.59 -10.51
CA GLU A 439 9.06 -42.98 -9.11
C GLU A 439 9.21 -41.72 -8.24
N MET A 440 8.10 -41.32 -7.59
CA MET A 440 8.12 -40.20 -6.65
C MET A 440 9.01 -40.56 -5.45
N ALA A 441 9.95 -39.67 -5.13
CA ALA A 441 10.72 -39.77 -3.91
C ALA A 441 9.76 -39.75 -2.71
N PRO A 442 10.03 -40.53 -1.65
CA PRO A 442 9.24 -40.44 -0.43
C PRO A 442 9.33 -39.03 0.16
N ASP A 443 8.20 -38.52 0.66
CA ASP A 443 8.12 -37.20 1.29
C ASP A 443 9.13 -37.11 2.44
N GLU A 444 10.14 -36.26 2.28
CA GLU A 444 11.03 -35.92 3.39
C GLU A 444 10.24 -35.07 4.39
N PRO A 445 10.27 -35.38 5.70
CA PRO A 445 9.58 -34.58 6.70
C PRO A 445 10.13 -33.14 6.64
N LEU A 446 9.23 -32.18 6.51
CA LEU A 446 9.54 -30.75 6.36
C LEU A 446 10.40 -30.21 7.52
N PHE A 447 10.31 -30.84 8.69
CA PHE A 447 11.02 -30.47 9.91
C PHE A 447 11.63 -31.70 10.59
N ASP A 448 12.91 -31.63 10.97
CA ASP A 448 13.52 -32.58 11.91
C ASP A 448 13.19 -32.13 13.34
N VAL A 449 11.94 -32.38 13.76
CA VAL A 449 11.41 -31.99 15.08
C VAL A 449 12.27 -32.52 16.23
N ASP A 450 12.78 -33.74 16.09
CA ASP A 450 13.64 -34.36 17.10
C ASP A 450 15.00 -33.67 17.22
N ALA A 451 15.61 -33.24 16.10
CA ALA A 451 16.84 -32.45 16.14
C ALA A 451 16.59 -31.07 16.77
N ALA A 452 15.50 -30.39 16.40
CA ALA A 452 15.12 -29.09 16.95
C ALA A 452 14.91 -29.13 18.47
N LEU A 453 14.15 -30.12 18.95
CA LEU A 453 13.85 -30.30 20.38
C LEU A 453 15.09 -30.66 21.21
N ARG A 454 16.09 -31.32 20.61
CA ARG A 454 17.37 -31.68 21.27
C ARG A 454 18.38 -30.54 21.36
N GLN A 455 18.13 -29.38 20.74
CA GLN A 455 19.03 -28.24 20.80
C GLN A 455 19.28 -27.83 22.25
N ARG A 456 20.57 -27.72 22.63
CA ARG A 456 21.01 -27.42 24.00
C ARG A 456 20.94 -25.92 24.28
N ILE A 457 20.38 -25.58 25.43
CA ILE A 457 20.26 -24.21 25.93
C ILE A 457 21.04 -24.12 27.24
N VAL A 458 22.06 -23.26 27.26
CA VAL A 458 22.94 -23.08 28.43
C VAL A 458 22.15 -22.58 29.63
N GLU A 459 21.25 -21.62 29.40
CA GLU A 459 20.40 -21.03 30.41
C GLU A 459 19.19 -20.38 29.75
N PHE A 460 18.01 -20.57 30.35
CA PHE A 460 16.75 -19.92 29.97
C PHE A 460 16.11 -19.32 31.22
N GLN A 461 15.81 -18.02 31.19
CA GLN A 461 15.23 -17.31 32.32
C GLN A 461 14.06 -16.43 31.87
N GLN A 462 12.88 -16.79 32.35
CA GLN A 462 11.66 -15.99 32.34
C GLN A 462 11.16 -15.89 33.78
N GLU A 463 11.70 -14.92 34.53
CA GLU A 463 11.40 -14.73 35.96
C GLU A 463 10.01 -14.12 36.21
N SER A 464 9.55 -13.27 35.29
CA SER A 464 8.24 -12.63 35.37
C SER A 464 7.17 -13.53 34.75
N PRO A 465 6.04 -13.79 35.42
CA PRO A 465 4.97 -14.59 34.84
C PRO A 465 4.43 -13.94 33.56
N VAL A 466 4.34 -14.72 32.49
CA VAL A 466 3.79 -14.31 31.19
C VAL A 466 2.82 -15.38 30.70
N PRO A 467 1.86 -15.05 29.82
CA PRO A 467 0.97 -16.05 29.23
C PRO A 467 1.77 -17.21 28.60
N ALA A 468 1.31 -18.45 28.80
CA ALA A 468 1.93 -19.65 28.22
C ALA A 468 2.10 -19.52 26.70
N ALA A 469 1.13 -18.92 26.01
CA ALA A 469 1.19 -18.59 24.58
C ALA A 469 2.45 -17.79 24.21
N ALA A 470 2.85 -16.82 25.04
CA ALA A 470 4.00 -15.98 24.77
C ALA A 470 5.32 -16.76 24.86
N LEU A 471 5.44 -17.68 25.82
CA LEU A 471 6.61 -18.56 25.89
C LEU A 471 6.60 -19.64 24.82
N LEU A 472 5.44 -20.15 24.43
CA LEU A 472 5.33 -21.13 23.34
C LEU A 472 5.75 -20.53 22.00
N LEU A 473 5.38 -19.28 21.71
CA LEU A 473 5.90 -18.54 20.54
C LEU A 473 7.43 -18.44 20.57
N GLN A 474 8.02 -18.15 21.73
CA GLN A 474 9.46 -18.10 21.87
C GLN A 474 10.11 -19.48 21.67
N VAL A 475 9.47 -20.55 22.14
CA VAL A 475 9.92 -21.93 21.94
C VAL A 475 9.84 -22.33 20.48
N GLU A 476 8.77 -21.96 19.78
CA GLU A 476 8.62 -22.13 18.33
C GLU A 476 9.75 -21.43 17.56
N GLU A 477 10.05 -20.17 17.90
CA GLU A 477 11.17 -19.42 17.31
C GLU A 477 12.54 -20.08 17.57
N MET A 478 12.77 -20.60 18.78
CA MET A 478 14.01 -21.30 19.11
C MET A 478 14.13 -22.66 18.42
N ALA A 479 13.02 -23.38 18.24
CA ALA A 479 12.98 -24.68 17.61
C ALA A 479 13.07 -24.58 16.07
N GLY A 480 12.54 -23.50 15.48
CA GLY A 480 12.32 -23.42 14.04
C GLY A 480 11.27 -24.43 13.56
N VAL A 481 10.39 -24.87 14.46
CA VAL A 481 9.36 -25.89 14.22
C VAL A 481 8.04 -25.32 14.71
N PRO A 482 6.98 -25.31 13.88
CA PRO A 482 5.70 -24.74 14.26
C PRO A 482 5.06 -25.48 15.44
N ILE A 483 4.42 -24.73 16.34
CA ILE A 483 3.64 -25.26 17.47
C ILE A 483 2.16 -24.99 17.21
N ASP A 484 1.41 -26.04 16.90
CA ASP A 484 -0.02 -25.96 16.60
C ASP A 484 -0.85 -26.14 17.89
N ALA A 485 -1.66 -25.13 18.22
CA ALA A 485 -2.59 -25.17 19.35
C ALA A 485 -4.05 -25.48 18.93
N GLY A 486 -4.29 -25.89 17.68
CA GLY A 486 -5.61 -26.14 17.11
C GLY A 486 -6.51 -27.01 17.98
N ARG A 487 -5.98 -28.12 18.51
CA ARG A 487 -6.73 -29.01 19.40
C ARG A 487 -7.12 -28.37 20.73
N VAL A 488 -6.31 -27.45 21.25
CA VAL A 488 -6.62 -26.70 22.48
C VAL A 488 -7.80 -25.74 22.24
N PHE A 489 -7.85 -25.12 21.05
CA PHE A 489 -8.96 -24.26 20.64
C PHE A 489 -10.23 -25.06 20.34
N GLU A 490 -10.13 -26.19 19.65
CA GLU A 490 -11.25 -27.10 19.39
C GLU A 490 -11.89 -27.65 20.68
N ALA A 491 -11.06 -27.92 21.69
CA ALA A 491 -11.52 -28.32 23.02
C ALA A 491 -12.14 -27.15 23.83
N GLY A 492 -12.12 -25.92 23.31
CA GLY A 492 -12.63 -24.74 24.01
C GLY A 492 -11.79 -24.34 25.22
N GLN A 493 -10.52 -24.75 25.29
CA GLN A 493 -9.62 -24.56 26.42
C GLN A 493 -8.53 -23.53 26.15
N ALA A 494 -8.84 -22.50 25.37
CA ALA A 494 -7.94 -21.38 25.07
C ALA A 494 -7.39 -20.68 26.32
N ASP A 495 -8.14 -20.69 27.43
CA ASP A 495 -7.72 -20.13 28.71
C ASP A 495 -6.44 -20.79 29.27
N LEU A 496 -6.13 -22.03 28.87
CA LEU A 496 -4.88 -22.71 29.25
C LEU A 496 -3.64 -22.00 28.66
N LEU A 497 -3.77 -21.40 27.47
CA LEU A 497 -2.70 -20.65 26.81
C LEU A 497 -2.47 -19.27 27.44
N GLU A 498 -3.47 -18.73 28.12
CA GLU A 498 -3.37 -17.46 28.86
C GLU A 498 -2.83 -17.62 30.28
N GLN A 499 -2.60 -18.86 30.73
CA GLN A 499 -2.09 -19.12 32.07
C GLN A 499 -0.71 -18.48 32.26
N PRO A 500 -0.50 -17.73 33.36
CA PRO A 500 0.78 -17.10 33.64
C PRO A 500 1.81 -18.15 34.08
N VAL A 501 2.87 -18.31 33.29
CA VAL A 501 3.96 -19.27 33.52
C VAL A 501 5.29 -18.54 33.72
N SER A 502 6.18 -19.15 34.51
CA SER A 502 7.55 -18.66 34.74
C SER A 502 8.53 -19.83 34.68
N VAL A 503 9.60 -19.71 33.90
CA VAL A 503 10.53 -20.81 33.64
C VAL A 503 11.95 -20.32 33.85
N SER A 504 12.71 -21.00 34.72
CA SER A 504 14.13 -20.76 34.91
C SER A 504 14.84 -22.11 34.91
N LEU A 505 15.65 -22.34 33.88
CA LEU A 505 16.32 -23.62 33.63
C LEU A 505 17.78 -23.37 33.24
N VAL A 506 18.67 -24.21 33.74
CA VAL A 506 20.11 -24.20 33.41
C VAL A 506 20.48 -25.55 32.80
N ASP A 507 21.33 -25.53 31.77
CA ASP A 507 21.79 -26.71 31.03
C ASP A 507 20.64 -27.60 30.48
N THR A 508 19.65 -26.95 29.86
CA THR A 508 18.43 -27.56 29.36
C THR A 508 18.46 -27.80 27.85
N THR A 509 17.35 -28.24 27.28
CA THR A 509 17.10 -28.28 25.84
C THR A 509 15.86 -27.47 25.49
N VAL A 510 15.64 -27.21 24.20
CA VAL A 510 14.39 -26.60 23.71
C VAL A 510 13.18 -27.43 24.17
N GLN A 511 13.27 -28.77 24.13
CA GLN A 511 12.25 -29.66 24.71
C GLN A 511 12.06 -29.46 26.21
N GLY A 512 13.13 -29.28 26.98
CA GLY A 512 13.03 -29.06 28.42
C GLY A 512 12.31 -27.75 28.76
N ILE A 513 12.47 -26.72 27.93
CA ILE A 513 11.73 -25.45 28.06
C ILE A 513 10.27 -25.67 27.66
N LEU A 514 10.01 -26.33 26.53
CA LEU A 514 8.66 -26.66 26.06
C LEU A 514 7.85 -27.39 27.14
N VAL A 515 8.40 -28.49 27.68
CA VAL A 515 7.75 -29.28 28.75
C VAL A 515 7.51 -28.43 30.00
N ALA A 516 8.48 -27.62 30.43
CA ALA A 516 8.32 -26.78 31.61
C ALA A 516 7.23 -25.70 31.47
N VAL A 517 6.98 -25.23 30.23
CA VAL A 517 5.88 -24.32 29.91
C VAL A 517 4.55 -25.06 29.90
N LEU A 518 4.49 -26.20 29.21
CA LEU A 518 3.26 -26.99 29.03
C LEU A 518 2.76 -27.59 30.36
N ASP A 519 3.66 -28.09 31.21
CA ASP A 519 3.33 -28.63 32.54
C ASP A 519 2.65 -27.58 33.43
N GLN A 520 3.09 -26.32 33.35
CA GLN A 520 2.49 -25.23 34.13
C GLN A 520 1.14 -24.78 33.56
N ALA A 521 0.93 -24.96 32.25
CA ALA A 521 -0.31 -24.62 31.56
C ALA A 521 -1.35 -25.76 31.57
N GLY A 522 -0.98 -26.98 32.00
CA GLY A 522 -1.83 -28.17 31.94
C GLY A 522 -2.05 -28.69 30.52
N LEU A 523 -1.00 -28.61 29.70
CA LEU A 523 -1.03 -29.02 28.30
C LEU A 523 0.00 -30.13 28.05
N GLY A 524 -0.27 -30.96 27.05
CA GLY A 524 0.66 -31.93 26.49
C GLY A 524 1.07 -31.55 25.07
N TYR A 525 1.88 -32.40 24.43
CA TYR A 525 2.16 -32.27 23.00
C TYR A 525 2.45 -33.62 22.34
N VAL A 526 2.26 -33.67 21.03
CA VAL A 526 2.70 -34.76 20.15
C VAL A 526 3.52 -34.19 19.00
N THR A 527 4.48 -34.96 18.46
CA THR A 527 5.30 -34.54 17.31
C THR A 527 4.82 -35.24 16.04
N GLY A 528 4.93 -34.56 14.91
CA GLY A 528 4.57 -35.09 13.60
C GLY A 528 5.30 -34.40 12.45
N PRO A 529 5.07 -34.83 11.20
CA PRO A 529 5.74 -34.27 10.02
C PRO A 529 5.46 -32.76 9.81
N GLY A 530 4.36 -32.26 10.37
CA GLY A 530 3.98 -30.84 10.34
C GLY A 530 4.43 -30.01 11.56
N GLY A 531 5.20 -30.58 12.50
CA GLY A 531 5.71 -29.88 13.68
C GLY A 531 5.24 -30.45 15.01
N ILE A 532 5.00 -29.57 15.99
CA ILE A 532 4.57 -29.91 17.35
C ILE A 532 3.10 -29.57 17.48
N LEU A 533 2.26 -30.51 17.92
CA LEU A 533 0.84 -30.30 18.13
C LEU A 533 0.53 -30.35 19.63
N LEU A 534 -0.02 -29.26 20.18
CA LEU A 534 -0.42 -29.19 21.58
C LEU A 534 -1.69 -30.01 21.80
N THR A 535 -1.72 -30.69 22.94
CA THR A 535 -2.87 -31.48 23.39
C THR A 535 -3.31 -30.98 24.75
N VAL A 536 -4.58 -31.18 25.06
CA VAL A 536 -5.10 -30.97 26.40
C VAL A 536 -4.88 -32.28 27.17
N GLU A 537 -4.38 -32.20 28.41
CA GLU A 537 -4.25 -33.37 29.28
C GLU A 537 -5.63 -33.92 29.69
N ASP A 538 -6.27 -34.67 28.78
CA ASP A 538 -7.31 -35.67 29.08
C ASP A 538 -7.47 -36.71 27.95
N GLU A 539 -6.41 -36.98 27.18
CA GLU A 539 -6.30 -38.16 26.30
C GLU A 539 -5.08 -39.00 26.67
N SER A 540 -4.97 -39.34 27.95
CA SER A 540 -4.14 -40.47 28.36
C SER A 540 -4.94 -41.77 28.21
N GLU A 541 -4.81 -42.42 27.06
CA GLU A 541 -4.76 -43.89 27.04
C GLU A 541 -3.82 -44.38 25.94
N SER A 542 -2.64 -44.82 26.39
CA SER A 542 -1.76 -45.82 25.75
C SER A 542 -2.56 -47.06 25.29
N PRO A 543 -2.04 -47.89 24.35
CA PRO A 543 -0.62 -48.07 24.01
C PRO A 543 -0.20 -47.79 22.57
#